data_AF-A0A7J8NZK9-F1
#
_entry.id   AF-A0A7J8NZK9-F1
#
_cell.length_a   1.000
_cell.length_b   1.000
_cell.length_c   1.000
_cell.angle_alpha   90.00
_cell.angle_beta   90.00
_cell.angle_gamma   90.00
#
_symmetry.space_group_name_H-M   'P 1'
#
loop_
_entity.id
_entity.type
_entity.pdbx_description
1 polymer ?
#
loop_
_entity_poly.entity_id
_entity_poly.type
_entity_poly.pdbx_seq_one_letter_code
_entity_poly.pdbx_strand_id
1 'polypeptide(L)' 'MYFYENKGERLGDEQFMEAFQSALDDCDLLDVGYEGQWFTWERERLSHNNIRERLDRRVLTPGWEDLFP' A
#
# COMPACT_ATOMS: atom_id res chain seq x y z
N MET A 1 -0.35 -9.02 4.70
CA MET A 1 0.61 -7.89 4.79
C MET A 1 -0.08 -6.53 4.79
N TYR A 2 -1.32 -6.43 4.31
CA TYR A 2 -2.03 -5.16 4.07
C TYR A 2 -2.89 -4.64 5.24
N PHE A 3 -3.09 -5.45 6.27
CA PHE A 3 -3.88 -5.10 7.48
C PHE A 3 -3.35 -3.89 8.27
N TYR A 4 -2.12 -3.43 8.02
CA TYR A 4 -1.47 -2.33 8.73
C TYR A 4 -1.43 -1.03 7.92
N GLU A 5 -2.17 -0.94 6.83
CA GLU A 5 -2.15 0.23 5.93
C GLU A 5 -2.91 1.44 6.46
N ASN A 6 -3.89 1.18 7.33
CA ASN A 6 -4.66 2.21 8.01
C ASN A 6 -4.53 2.05 9.52
N LYS A 7 -4.09 3.11 10.20
CA LYS A 7 -4.28 3.25 11.67
C LYS A 7 -5.68 3.81 11.97
N GLY A 8 -6.70 3.17 11.40
CA GLY A 8 -8.10 3.53 11.59
C GLY A 8 -8.99 2.36 11.18
N GLU A 9 -9.93 1.97 12.05
CA GLU A 9 -10.86 0.87 11.84
C GLU A 9 -11.92 1.23 10.77
N ARG A 10 -11.55 1.26 9.48
CA ARG A 10 -12.53 1.39 8.39
C ARG A 10 -12.95 0.02 7.89
N LEU A 11 -14.21 -0.33 8.15
CA LEU A 11 -14.90 -1.45 7.50
C LEU A 11 -14.89 -1.20 5.97
N GLY A 12 -14.24 -2.10 5.22
CA GLY A 12 -14.14 -2.02 3.75
C GLY A 12 -12.73 -2.16 3.20
N ASP A 13 -11.69 -2.02 4.04
CA ASP A 13 -10.30 -2.06 3.59
C ASP A 13 -9.91 -3.40 2.95
N GLU A 14 -10.39 -4.54 3.46
CA GLU A 14 -10.11 -5.86 2.86
C GLU A 14 -10.60 -5.96 1.41
N GLN A 15 -11.83 -5.53 1.13
CA GLN A 15 -12.39 -5.59 -0.24
C GLN A 15 -11.62 -4.67 -1.20
N PHE A 16 -11.17 -3.50 -0.75
CA PHE A 16 -10.34 -2.62 -1.57
C PHE A 16 -8.95 -3.22 -1.81
N MET A 17 -8.36 -3.88 -0.80
CA MET A 17 -7.07 -4.56 -0.95
C MET A 17 -7.15 -5.79 -1.84
N GLU A 18 -8.26 -6.53 -1.81
CA GLU A 18 -8.51 -7.63 -2.75
C GLU A 18 -8.65 -7.13 -4.18
N ALA A 19 -9.44 -6.07 -4.40
CA ALA A 19 -9.59 -5.46 -5.72
C ALA A 19 -8.26 -4.89 -6.25
N PHE A 20 -7.46 -4.27 -5.38
CA PHE A 20 -6.13 -3.78 -5.73
C PHE A 20 -5.19 -4.92 -6.14
N GLN A 21 -5.14 -6.01 -5.36
CA GLN A 21 -4.36 -7.20 -5.72
C GLN A 21 -4.80 -7.79 -7.06
N SER A 22 -6.10 -7.96 -7.27
CA SER A 22 -6.63 -8.45 -8.56
C SER A 22 -6.20 -7.57 -9.73
N ALA A 23 -6.18 -6.24 -9.56
CA ALA A 23 -5.74 -5.34 -10.61
C ALA A 23 -4.24 -5.45 -10.92
N LEU A 24 -3.40 -5.75 -9.91
CA LEU A 24 -1.98 -6.02 -10.13
C LEU A 24 -1.78 -7.34 -10.87
N ASP A 25 -2.50 -8.39 -10.47
CA ASP A 25 -2.47 -9.70 -11.12
C ASP A 25 -2.91 -9.60 -12.59
N ASP A 26 -4.00 -8.87 -12.87
CA ASP A 26 -4.49 -8.63 -14.24
C ASP A 26 -3.47 -7.88 -15.13
N CYS A 27 -2.52 -7.17 -14.52
CA CYS A 27 -1.49 -6.40 -15.22
C CYS A 27 -0.10 -7.05 -15.18
N ASP A 28 0.04 -8.25 -14.62
CA ASP A 28 1.33 -8.90 -14.34
C ASP A 28 2.30 -7.97 -13.57
N LEU A 29 1.79 -7.26 -12.56
CA LEU A 29 2.56 -6.37 -11.70
C LEU A 29 2.76 -6.99 -10.31
N LEU A 30 3.95 -6.78 -9.76
CA LEU A 30 4.36 -7.25 -8.44
C LEU A 30 4.45 -6.05 -7.48
N ASP A 31 3.75 -6.11 -6.35
CA ASP A 31 3.95 -5.17 -5.23
C ASP A 31 5.26 -5.55 -4.51
N VAL A 32 6.29 -4.71 -4.66
CA VAL A 32 7.60 -4.93 -4.02
C VAL A 32 7.63 -4.49 -2.56
N GLY A 33 6.48 -4.09 -2.02
CA GLY A 33 6.39 -3.62 -0.65
C GLY A 33 7.12 -2.30 -0.47
N TYR A 34 7.67 -2.09 0.71
CA TYR A 34 8.33 -0.83 1.05
C TYR A 34 9.33 -1.03 2.18
N GLU A 35 10.42 -0.27 2.11
CA GLU A 35 11.45 -0.20 3.15
C GLU A 35 11.54 1.24 3.69
N GLY A 36 11.47 1.43 5.01
CA GLY A 36 11.64 2.73 5.67
C GLY A 36 10.39 3.27 6.40
N GLN A 37 10.03 4.54 6.16
CA GLN A 37 8.82 5.18 6.72
C GLN A 37 7.50 4.64 6.15
N TRP A 38 6.84 3.80 6.94
CA TRP A 38 5.62 3.05 6.56
C TRP A 38 4.44 3.87 6.01
N PHE A 39 4.37 5.18 6.29
CA PHE A 39 3.27 6.05 5.89
C PHE A 39 3.71 7.04 4.83
N THR A 40 2.96 7.11 3.74
CA THR A 40 3.21 8.02 2.62
C THR A 40 2.24 9.20 2.61
N TRP A 41 1.21 9.14 3.45
CA TRP A 41 0.25 10.21 3.62
C TRP A 41 -0.09 10.45 5.10
N GLU A 42 -0.32 11.72 5.44
CA GLU A 42 -0.69 12.18 6.77
C GLU A 42 -1.77 13.26 6.67
N ARG A 43 -2.88 13.08 7.40
CA ARG A 43 -3.88 14.15 7.57
C ARG A 43 -3.52 14.97 8.80
N GLU A 44 -3.08 16.20 8.58
CA GLU A 44 -2.70 17.10 9.67
C GLU A 44 -3.91 17.43 10.58
N ARG A 45 -3.95 16.80 11.75
CA ARG A 45 -4.76 17.16 12.91
C ARG A 45 -3.92 16.95 14.17
N LEU A 46 -4.23 17.71 15.22
CA LEU A 46 -3.58 17.68 16.54
C LEU A 46 -3.20 16.24 16.95
N SER A 47 -2.04 16.09 17.59
CA SER A 47 -1.33 14.82 17.86
C SER A 47 -2.19 13.63 18.33
N HIS A 48 -3.33 13.88 18.97
CA HIS A 48 -4.25 12.87 19.47
C HIS A 48 -5.15 12.22 18.39
N ASN A 49 -5.32 12.84 17.21
CA ASN A 49 -6.19 12.35 16.12
C ASN A 49 -5.46 12.28 14.76
N ASN A 50 -4.15 12.09 14.80
CA ASN A 50 -3.33 12.03 13.60
C ASN A 50 -3.62 10.73 12.83
N ILE A 51 -4.11 10.86 11.59
CA ILE A 51 -4.35 9.72 10.69
C ILE A 51 -3.19 9.68 9.71
N ARG A 52 -2.52 8.53 9.68
CA ARG A 52 -1.47 8.23 8.72
C ARG A 52 -1.84 6.99 7.94
N GLU A 53 -1.72 7.09 6.63
CA GLU A 53 -2.09 6.05 5.68
C GLU A 53 -0.93 5.81 4.72
N ARG A 54 -0.92 4.64 4.09
CA ARG A 54 0.00 4.34 3.00
C ARG A 54 -0.76 4.33 1.69
N LEU A 55 -0.74 5.45 0.96
CA LEU A 55 -1.42 5.60 -0.32
C LEU A 55 -0.52 5.21 -1.50
N ASP A 56 0.75 5.57 -1.45
CA ASP A 56 1.68 5.23 -2.52
C ASP A 56 2.21 3.78 -2.43
N ARG A 57 2.21 3.10 -3.59
CA ARG A 57 2.69 1.73 -3.81
C ARG A 57 3.76 1.73 -4.89
N ARG A 58 4.82 0.95 -4.67
CA ARG A 58 5.81 0.65 -5.72
C ARG A 58 5.46 -0.70 -6.29
N VAL A 59 5.24 -0.75 -7.59
CA VAL A 59 4.92 -1.99 -8.31
C VAL A 59 5.86 -2.12 -9.50
N LEU A 60 6.25 -3.34 -9.81
CA LEU A 60 7.20 -3.63 -10.87
C LEU A 60 6.65 -4.73 -11.77
N THR A 61 7.03 -4.73 -13.04
CA THR A 61 6.89 -5.92 -13.87
C THR A 61 7.98 -6.93 -13.50
N PRO A 62 7.75 -8.26 -13.61
CA PRO A 62 8.77 -9.27 -13.35
C PRO A 62 10.09 -9.02 -14.09
N GLY A 63 10.02 -8.63 -15.37
CA GLY A 63 11.21 -8.32 -16.15
C GLY A 63 12.02 -7.13 -15.65
N TRP A 64 11.43 -6.21 -14.89
CA TRP A 64 12.17 -5.10 -14.27
C TRP A 64 12.90 -5.55 -13.00
N GLU A 65 12.28 -6.41 -12.21
CA GLU A 65 12.91 -7.03 -11.03
C GLU A 65 14.14 -7.86 -11.42
N ASP A 66 14.03 -8.64 -12.50
CA ASP A 66 15.16 -9.41 -13.03
C ASP A 66 16.33 -8.53 -13.51
N LEU A 67 16.03 -7.35 -14.05
CA LEU A 67 17.04 -6.40 -14.55
C LEU A 67 17.65 -5.54 -13.45
N PHE A 68 16.93 -5.32 -12.35
CA PHE A 68 17.30 -4.41 -11.26
C PHE A 68 16.94 -4.99 -9.88
N PRO A 69 17.70 -6.00 -9.40
CA PRO A 69 17.49 -6.61 -8.08
C PRO A 69 17.86 -5.70 -6.91
#